data_AF-A0A6B1D1W7-F1
#
_entry.id   AF-A0A6B1D1W7-F1
#
_cell.length_a   1.000
_cell.length_b   1.000
_cell.length_c   1.000
_cell.angle_alpha   90.00
_cell.angle_beta   90.00
_cell.angle_gamma   90.00
#
_symmetry.space_group_name_H-M   'P 1'
#
loop_
_entity.id
_entity.type
_entity.pdbx_description
1 polymer ?
#
loop_
_entity_poly.entity_id
_entity_poly.type
_entity_poly.pdbx_seq_one_letter_code
_entity_poly.pdbx_strand_id
1 'polypeptide(L)'
;MPVLDLIAWFLLLLWALFLSGGLLLRRARPHKRRLPAWMQAASAFTLLLLAWYGFILTRPGAETARYAFGIAAAITFNLTGSHLAASALATRRAWFGISATAVGYLLFVAAIAQYGPALEGVRLLALSLSLLVGALAGLAFLLRTRRRHPVQTAAAAAYTLLLLFAAAGLAFGLALAAPRFGVLPAGLLILAFSDLVLLFELAASPSFFPHVGPSGAGAGSRLLPSLSNAARLLRPPGQALIVASIWSALQNPISSQLSVFPS
;
A
#
# COMPACT_ATOMS: atom_id res chain seq x y z
N MET A 1 11.99 -6.00 26.60
CA MET A 1 11.92 -5.63 25.17
C MET A 1 11.07 -6.68 24.48
N PRO A 2 10.00 -6.36 23.73
CA PRO A 2 9.50 -7.33 22.77
C PRO A 2 10.51 -7.32 21.63
N VAL A 3 11.59 -8.11 21.82
CA VAL A 3 12.42 -8.61 20.74
C VAL A 3 11.44 -9.18 19.71
N LEU A 4 11.68 -9.00 18.41
CA LEU A 4 10.89 -9.72 17.42
C LEU A 4 10.86 -11.19 17.86
N ASP A 5 9.68 -11.68 18.23
CA ASP A 5 9.55 -13.06 18.69
C ASP A 5 10.03 -13.98 17.57
N LEU A 6 10.49 -15.19 17.93
CA LEU A 6 11.01 -16.17 16.97
C LEU A 6 10.02 -16.42 15.83
N ILE A 7 8.71 -16.34 16.11
CA ILE A 7 7.62 -16.42 15.13
C ILE A 7 7.67 -15.24 14.13
N ALA A 8 7.84 -14.01 14.61
CA ALA A 8 7.94 -12.82 13.75
C ALA A 8 9.18 -12.89 12.84
N TRP A 9 10.32 -13.33 13.38
CA TRP A 9 11.53 -13.59 12.60
C TRP A 9 11.32 -14.66 11.54
N PHE A 10 10.68 -15.76 11.91
CA PHE A 10 10.36 -16.85 10.99
C PHE A 10 9.47 -16.38 9.84
N LEU A 11 8.41 -15.61 10.13
CA LEU A 11 7.51 -15.03 9.14
C LEU A 11 8.22 -14.05 8.20
N LEU A 12 9.14 -13.21 8.72
CA LEU A 12 9.94 -12.30 7.90
C LEU A 12 10.94 -13.04 7.01
N LEU A 13 11.61 -14.07 7.54
CA LEU A 13 12.50 -14.92 6.75
C LEU A 13 11.73 -15.65 5.65
N LEU A 14 10.55 -16.18 5.97
CA LEU A 14 9.69 -16.86 5.01
C LEU A 14 9.20 -15.90 3.91
N TRP A 15 8.79 -14.69 4.29
CA TRP A 15 8.47 -13.61 3.35
C TRP A 15 9.65 -13.29 2.41
N ALA A 16 10.84 -13.09 2.97
CA ALA A 16 12.06 -12.77 2.23
C ALA A 16 12.45 -13.93 1.31
N LEU A 17 12.29 -15.18 1.74
CA LEU A 17 12.57 -16.37 0.96
C LEU A 17 11.61 -16.48 -0.24
N PHE A 18 10.31 -16.24 -0.05
CA PHE A 18 9.36 -16.26 -1.17
C PHE A 18 9.62 -15.12 -2.17
N LEU A 19 9.96 -13.92 -1.69
CA LEU A 19 10.25 -12.77 -2.55
C LEU A 19 11.55 -12.98 -3.34
N SER A 20 12.63 -13.35 -2.66
CA SER A 20 13.94 -13.61 -3.27
C SER A 20 13.91 -14.85 -4.17
N GLY A 21 13.24 -15.93 -3.76
CA GLY A 21 13.00 -17.12 -4.56
C GLY A 21 12.24 -16.78 -5.85
N GLY A 22 11.19 -15.95 -5.76
CA GLY A 22 10.49 -15.43 -6.93
C GLY A 22 11.41 -14.68 -7.88
N LEU A 23 12.25 -13.78 -7.35
CA LEU A 23 13.21 -12.99 -8.13
C LEU A 23 14.25 -13.87 -8.83
N LEU A 24 14.79 -14.87 -8.13
CA LEU A 24 15.75 -15.83 -8.68
C LEU A 24 15.11 -16.68 -9.79
N LEU A 25 13.89 -17.17 -9.59
CA LEU A 25 13.16 -17.93 -10.62
C LEU A 25 12.85 -17.08 -11.85
N ARG A 26 12.55 -15.79 -11.67
CA ARG A 26 12.38 -14.85 -12.79
C ARG A 26 13.68 -14.69 -13.58
N ARG A 27 14.84 -14.60 -12.89
CA ARG A 27 16.16 -14.48 -13.53
C ARG A 27 16.55 -15.76 -14.26
N ALA A 28 16.25 -16.93 -13.70
CA ALA A 28 16.54 -18.23 -14.30
C ALA A 28 15.66 -18.57 -15.52
N ARG A 29 14.49 -17.93 -15.64
CA ARG A 29 13.56 -18.13 -16.76
C ARG A 29 13.28 -16.79 -17.46
N PRO A 30 14.23 -16.23 -18.23
CA PRO A 30 14.10 -14.90 -18.84
C PRO A 30 12.92 -14.78 -19.82
N HIS A 31 12.43 -15.91 -20.35
CA HIS A 31 11.25 -15.96 -21.22
C HIS A 31 9.93 -15.74 -20.43
N LYS A 32 9.93 -15.96 -19.10
CA LYS A 32 8.82 -15.61 -18.20
C LYS A 32 9.16 -14.32 -17.47
N ARG A 33 8.79 -13.18 -18.06
CA ARG A 33 8.99 -11.84 -17.47
C ARG A 33 8.21 -11.60 -16.16
N ARG A 34 7.27 -12.46 -15.81
CA ARG A 34 6.41 -12.33 -14.61
C ARG A 34 6.87 -13.26 -13.49
N LEU A 35 6.79 -12.77 -12.27
CA LEU A 35 6.95 -13.57 -11.06
C LEU A 35 5.89 -14.70 -11.02
N PRO A 36 6.22 -15.89 -10.49
CA PRO A 36 5.22 -16.92 -10.26
C PRO A 36 4.13 -16.40 -9.32
N ALA A 37 2.87 -16.45 -9.77
CA ALA A 37 1.74 -15.89 -9.02
C ALA A 37 1.61 -16.51 -7.62
N TRP A 38 1.92 -17.79 -7.46
CA TRP A 38 1.88 -18.48 -6.17
C TRP A 38 2.93 -17.97 -5.17
N MET A 39 4.14 -17.61 -5.64
CA MET A 39 5.19 -17.04 -4.76
C MET A 39 4.81 -15.64 -4.30
N GLN A 40 4.20 -14.84 -5.19
CA GLN A 40 3.67 -13.52 -4.82
C GLN A 40 2.53 -13.65 -3.80
N ALA A 41 1.61 -14.59 -4.01
CA ALA A 41 0.52 -14.84 -3.08
C ALA A 41 1.02 -15.34 -1.72
N ALA A 42 1.98 -16.26 -1.70
CA ALA A 42 2.60 -16.75 -0.47
C ALA A 42 3.33 -15.64 0.29
N SER A 43 4.12 -14.82 -0.39
CA SER A 43 4.79 -13.65 0.20
C SER A 43 3.78 -12.66 0.80
N ALA A 44 2.72 -12.32 0.07
CA ALA A 44 1.65 -11.46 0.57
C ALA A 44 0.93 -12.07 1.80
N PHE A 45 0.66 -13.37 1.76
CA PHE A 45 0.02 -14.09 2.86
C PHE A 45 0.91 -14.13 4.11
N THR A 46 2.22 -14.28 3.96
CA THR A 46 3.16 -14.21 5.10
C THR A 46 3.16 -12.83 5.75
N LEU A 47 3.08 -11.74 4.99
CA LEU A 47 2.96 -10.39 5.55
C LEU A 47 1.60 -10.18 6.23
N LEU A 48 0.53 -10.74 5.67
CA LEU A 48 -0.79 -10.70 6.27
C LEU A 48 -0.80 -11.39 7.64
N LEU A 49 -0.26 -12.61 7.71
CA LEU A 49 -0.11 -13.35 8.97
C LEU A 49 0.73 -12.58 9.98
N LEU A 50 1.83 -11.96 9.52
CA LEU A 50 2.68 -11.13 10.37
C LEU A 50 1.90 -9.93 10.93
N ALA A 51 1.11 -9.23 10.11
CA ALA A 51 0.29 -8.11 10.56
C ALA A 51 -0.73 -8.51 11.63
N TRP A 52 -1.45 -9.62 11.40
CA TRP A 52 -2.43 -10.15 12.36
C TRP A 52 -1.77 -10.68 13.63
N TYR A 53 -0.61 -11.31 13.52
CA TYR A 53 0.19 -11.73 14.68
C TYR A 53 0.59 -10.52 15.54
N GLY A 54 1.04 -9.43 14.91
CA GLY A 54 1.32 -8.17 15.61
C GLY A 54 0.11 -7.62 16.37
N PHE A 55 -1.11 -7.73 15.80
CA PHE A 55 -2.34 -7.38 16.50
C PHE A 55 -2.64 -8.31 17.69
N ILE A 56 -2.49 -9.63 17.54
CA ILE A 56 -2.73 -10.60 18.62
C ILE A 56 -1.83 -10.35 19.84
N LEU A 57 -0.61 -9.85 19.62
CA LEU A 57 0.33 -9.49 20.68
C LEU A 57 -0.06 -8.20 21.44
N THR A 58 -0.99 -7.41 20.93
CA THR A 58 -1.42 -6.18 21.60
C THR A 58 -2.36 -6.47 22.77
N ARG A 59 -2.29 -5.63 23.81
CA ARG A 59 -3.22 -5.73 24.94
C ARG A 59 -4.61 -5.26 24.51
N PRO A 60 -5.69 -5.98 24.87
CA PRO A 60 -7.05 -5.57 24.53
C PRO A 60 -7.35 -4.19 25.13
N GLY A 61 -7.95 -3.32 24.32
CA GLY A 61 -8.32 -1.94 24.72
C GLY A 61 -7.22 -0.90 24.56
N ALA A 62 -5.96 -1.27 24.31
CA ALA A 62 -4.87 -0.31 24.11
C ALA A 62 -4.97 0.40 22.74
N GLU A 63 -4.46 1.64 22.66
CA GLU A 63 -4.35 2.39 21.40
C GLU A 63 -3.53 1.63 20.35
N THR A 64 -2.50 0.91 20.78
CA THR A 64 -1.67 0.05 19.94
C THR A 64 -2.47 -1.09 19.31
N ALA A 65 -3.48 -1.62 19.99
CA ALA A 65 -4.37 -2.66 19.47
C ALA A 65 -5.24 -2.12 18.33
N ARG A 66 -5.82 -0.93 18.50
CA ARG A 66 -6.63 -0.26 17.45
C ARG A 66 -5.79 0.04 16.21
N TYR A 67 -4.57 0.54 16.42
CA TYR A 67 -3.61 0.78 15.34
C TYR A 67 -3.23 -0.50 14.59
N ALA A 68 -2.80 -1.54 15.31
CA ALA A 68 -2.38 -2.81 14.72
C ALA A 68 -3.54 -3.50 13.98
N PHE A 69 -4.75 -3.49 14.55
CA PHE A 69 -5.96 -3.99 13.90
C PHE A 69 -6.26 -3.23 12.60
N GLY A 70 -6.22 -1.90 12.65
CA GLY A 70 -6.48 -1.05 11.48
C GLY A 70 -5.49 -1.32 10.35
N ILE A 71 -4.20 -1.48 10.67
CA ILE A 71 -3.18 -1.85 9.67
C ILE A 71 -3.42 -3.27 9.12
N ALA A 72 -3.67 -4.27 9.97
CA ALA A 72 -3.92 -5.64 9.52
C ALA A 72 -5.17 -5.74 8.63
N ALA A 73 -6.25 -5.07 9.01
CA ALA A 73 -7.46 -4.96 8.22
C ALA A 73 -7.19 -4.25 6.88
N ALA A 74 -6.49 -3.11 6.90
CA ALA A 74 -6.12 -2.38 5.69
C ALA A 74 -5.31 -3.24 4.71
N ILE A 75 -4.34 -4.03 5.19
CA ILE A 75 -3.56 -4.96 4.37
C ILE A 75 -4.46 -6.05 3.78
N THR A 76 -5.39 -6.60 4.57
CA THR A 76 -6.36 -7.59 4.09
C THR A 76 -7.17 -7.07 2.91
N PHE A 77 -7.71 -5.85 3.05
CA PHE A 77 -8.49 -5.19 1.99
C PHE A 77 -7.64 -4.85 0.76
N ASN A 78 -6.42 -4.36 0.95
CA ASN A 78 -5.52 -4.04 -0.15
C ASN A 78 -5.05 -5.29 -0.92
N LEU A 79 -4.78 -6.40 -0.23
CA LEU A 79 -4.46 -7.67 -0.87
C LEU A 79 -5.66 -8.21 -1.65
N THR A 80 -6.85 -8.23 -1.04
CA THR A 80 -8.08 -8.65 -1.69
C THR A 80 -8.40 -7.79 -2.90
N GLY A 81 -8.29 -6.47 -2.77
CA GLY A 81 -8.49 -5.51 -3.84
C GLY A 81 -7.51 -5.71 -4.99
N SER A 82 -6.23 -5.94 -4.69
CA SER A 82 -5.20 -6.23 -5.70
C SER A 82 -5.47 -7.52 -6.47
N HIS A 83 -5.95 -8.58 -5.79
CA HIS A 83 -6.28 -9.84 -6.43
C HIS A 83 -7.52 -9.73 -7.31
N LEU A 84 -8.55 -9.01 -6.85
CA LEU A 84 -9.75 -8.73 -7.64
C LEU A 84 -9.44 -7.87 -8.88
N ALA A 85 -8.58 -6.86 -8.73
CA ALA A 85 -8.14 -6.01 -9.83
C ALA A 85 -7.27 -6.78 -10.84
N ALA A 86 -6.39 -7.67 -10.37
CA ALA A 86 -5.49 -8.45 -11.22
C ALA A 86 -6.19 -9.61 -11.98
N SER A 87 -7.28 -10.14 -11.41
CA SER A 87 -8.09 -11.23 -12.02
C SER A 87 -9.24 -10.71 -12.89
N ALA A 88 -9.32 -9.40 -13.10
CA ALA A 88 -10.43 -8.76 -13.81
C ALA A 88 -10.31 -8.95 -15.33
N LEU A 89 -10.94 -10.01 -15.83
CA LEU A 89 -11.40 -10.11 -17.23
C LEU A 89 -12.65 -9.25 -17.51
N ALA A 90 -13.31 -8.73 -16.46
CA ALA A 90 -14.56 -7.99 -16.54
C ALA A 90 -14.51 -6.69 -15.73
N THR A 91 -15.04 -5.60 -16.29
CA THR A 91 -15.05 -4.23 -15.75
C THR A 91 -15.61 -4.14 -14.33
N ARG A 92 -16.60 -4.98 -13.99
CA ARG A 92 -17.23 -5.01 -12.66
C ARG A 92 -16.27 -5.48 -11.57
N ARG A 93 -15.39 -6.46 -11.84
CA ARG A 93 -14.40 -6.96 -10.87
C ARG A 93 -13.28 -5.96 -10.62
N ALA A 94 -12.88 -5.21 -11.65
CA ALA A 94 -11.92 -4.12 -11.51
C ALA A 94 -12.45 -3.02 -10.58
N TRP A 95 -13.74 -2.67 -10.67
CA TRP A 95 -14.37 -1.72 -9.77
C TRP A 95 -14.35 -2.20 -8.31
N PHE A 96 -14.75 -3.45 -8.05
CA PHE A 96 -14.65 -4.03 -6.71
C PHE A 96 -13.22 -4.04 -6.17
N GLY A 97 -12.23 -4.31 -7.02
CA GLY A 97 -10.82 -4.25 -6.66
C GLY A 97 -10.35 -2.85 -6.24
N ILE A 98 -10.71 -1.83 -7.02
CA ILE A 98 -10.38 -0.42 -6.72
C ILE A 98 -11.09 0.01 -5.43
N SER A 99 -12.38 -0.30 -5.28
CA SER A 99 -13.16 0.02 -4.08
C SER A 99 -12.59 -0.65 -2.82
N ALA A 100 -12.23 -1.93 -2.88
CA ALA A 100 -11.59 -2.62 -1.76
C ALA A 100 -10.23 -2.01 -1.40
N THR A 101 -9.45 -1.60 -2.40
CA THR A 101 -8.17 -0.91 -2.17
C THR A 101 -8.39 0.47 -1.53
N ALA A 102 -9.40 1.23 -1.96
CA ALA A 102 -9.78 2.49 -1.35
C ALA A 102 -10.20 2.33 0.12
N VAL A 103 -10.98 1.29 0.44
CA VAL A 103 -11.33 0.94 1.83
C VAL A 103 -10.07 0.61 2.63
N GLY A 104 -9.12 -0.12 2.05
CA GLY A 104 -7.82 -0.38 2.67
C GLY A 104 -7.07 0.90 3.03
N TYR A 105 -7.01 1.89 2.14
CA TYR A 105 -6.39 3.18 2.43
C TYR A 105 -7.13 3.99 3.49
N LEU A 106 -8.47 3.95 3.47
CA LEU A 106 -9.28 4.60 4.50
C LEU A 106 -9.01 4.01 5.89
N LEU A 107 -8.80 2.69 5.97
CA LEU A 107 -8.40 2.02 7.21
C LEU A 107 -6.98 2.41 7.65
N PHE A 108 -6.02 2.58 6.73
CA PHE A 108 -4.70 3.13 7.09
C PHE A 108 -4.81 4.56 7.65
N VAL A 109 -5.57 5.43 6.98
CA VAL A 109 -5.82 6.80 7.44
C VAL A 109 -6.43 6.78 8.85
N ALA A 110 -7.47 5.99 9.08
CA ALA A 110 -8.13 5.87 10.37
C ALA A 110 -7.18 5.33 11.45
N ALA A 111 -6.40 4.29 11.15
CA ALA A 111 -5.44 3.70 12.08
C ALA A 111 -4.38 4.72 12.52
N ILE A 112 -3.80 5.47 11.58
CA ILE A 112 -2.74 6.45 11.85
C ILE A 112 -3.32 7.70 12.54
N ALA A 113 -4.52 8.13 12.16
CA ALA A 113 -5.18 9.28 12.76
C ALA A 113 -5.62 9.02 14.21
N GLN A 114 -6.00 7.79 14.54
CA GLN A 114 -6.33 7.40 15.92
C GLN A 114 -5.10 7.25 16.81
N TYR A 115 -3.91 7.10 16.22
CA TYR A 115 -2.66 6.94 16.95
C TYR A 115 -2.00 8.31 17.20
N GLY A 116 -2.33 8.90 18.36
CA GLY A 116 -1.92 10.24 18.79
C GLY A 116 -2.72 11.38 18.14
N PRO A 117 -2.58 12.64 18.61
CA PRO A 117 -3.37 13.78 18.12
C PRO A 117 -3.05 14.10 16.65
N ALA A 118 -3.95 13.76 15.74
CA ALA A 118 -3.70 13.84 14.29
C ALA A 118 -3.68 15.26 13.71
N LEU A 119 -4.29 16.23 14.40
CA LEU A 119 -4.57 17.57 13.88
C LEU A 119 -3.69 18.67 14.49
N GLU A 120 -2.60 18.31 15.17
CA GLU A 120 -1.70 19.28 15.80
C GLU A 120 -0.52 19.67 14.90
N GLY A 121 -0.31 20.98 14.75
CA GLY A 121 0.89 21.61 14.19
C GLY A 121 1.45 20.95 12.93
N VAL A 122 2.63 20.33 13.07
CA VAL A 122 3.41 19.72 11.99
C VAL A 122 2.66 18.56 11.31
N ARG A 123 1.81 17.81 12.01
CA ARG A 123 1.02 16.71 11.42
C ARG A 123 -0.04 17.24 10.46
N LEU A 124 -0.69 18.35 10.81
CA LEU A 124 -1.69 18.99 9.95
C LEU A 124 -1.05 19.61 8.70
N LEU A 125 0.15 20.16 8.82
CA LEU A 125 0.92 20.67 7.68
C LEU A 125 1.37 19.53 6.74
N ALA A 126 1.87 18.42 7.29
CA ALA A 126 2.21 17.24 6.50
C ALA A 126 0.98 16.64 5.80
N LEU A 127 -0.17 16.58 6.49
CA LEU A 127 -1.45 16.17 5.92
C LEU A 127 -1.86 17.12 4.79
N SER A 128 -1.87 18.43 5.00
CA SER A 128 -2.35 19.40 4.02
C SER A 128 -1.50 19.39 2.75
N LEU A 129 -0.17 19.33 2.88
CA LEU A 129 0.74 19.17 1.74
C LEU A 129 0.51 17.86 1.01
N SER A 130 0.33 16.75 1.74
CA SER A 130 0.08 15.46 1.11
C SER A 130 -1.27 15.42 0.37
N LEU A 131 -2.31 16.03 0.94
CA LEU A 131 -3.63 16.14 0.31
C LEU A 131 -3.56 17.01 -0.93
N LEU A 132 -2.79 18.10 -0.91
CA LEU A 132 -2.56 18.93 -2.09
C LEU A 132 -1.91 18.12 -3.22
N VAL A 133 -0.85 17.36 -2.90
CA VAL A 133 -0.18 16.48 -3.89
C VAL A 133 -1.13 15.40 -4.40
N GLY A 134 -1.90 14.77 -3.51
CA GLY A 134 -2.90 13.76 -3.88
C GLY A 134 -4.02 14.31 -4.76
N ALA A 135 -4.51 15.52 -4.47
CA ALA A 135 -5.51 16.21 -5.27
C ALA A 135 -4.97 16.58 -6.67
N LEU A 136 -3.75 17.10 -6.74
CA LEU A 136 -3.09 17.41 -8.02
C LEU A 136 -2.86 16.14 -8.85
N ALA A 137 -2.39 15.06 -8.23
CA ALA A 137 -2.18 13.79 -8.89
C ALA A 137 -3.50 13.16 -9.37
N GLY A 138 -4.55 13.20 -8.55
CA GLY A 138 -5.90 12.75 -8.92
C GLY A 138 -6.51 13.57 -10.04
N LEU A 139 -6.33 14.90 -10.02
CA LEU A 139 -6.80 15.80 -11.08
C LEU A 139 -6.04 15.56 -12.39
N ALA A 140 -4.71 15.41 -12.34
CA ALA A 140 -3.91 15.05 -13.51
C ALA A 140 -4.36 13.70 -14.11
N PHE A 141 -4.68 12.72 -13.25
CA PHE A 141 -5.23 11.44 -13.68
C PHE A 141 -6.60 11.59 -14.36
N LEU A 142 -7.53 12.32 -13.75
CA LEU A 142 -8.87 12.59 -14.30
C LEU A 142 -8.81 13.30 -15.65
N LEU A 143 -7.99 14.35 -15.77
CA LEU A 143 -7.83 15.11 -17.01
C LEU A 143 -7.29 14.22 -18.14
N ARG A 144 -6.38 13.30 -17.83
CA ARG A 144 -5.81 12.36 -18.80
C ARG A 144 -6.76 11.25 -19.21
N THR A 145 -7.63 10.80 -18.30
CA THR A 145 -8.57 9.67 -18.53
C THR A 145 -9.96 10.09 -18.98
N ARG A 146 -10.23 11.40 -19.05
CA ARG A 146 -11.54 12.03 -19.37
C ARG A 146 -12.22 11.51 -20.65
N ARG A 147 -11.46 10.96 -21.60
CA ARG A 147 -11.97 10.47 -22.90
C ARG A 147 -12.00 8.95 -23.06
N ARG A 148 -11.48 8.17 -22.10
CA ARG A 148 -11.18 6.73 -22.30
C ARG A 148 -11.88 5.78 -21.33
N HIS A 149 -12.34 6.26 -20.17
CA HIS A 149 -12.91 5.40 -19.13
C HIS A 149 -14.27 5.93 -18.65
N PRO A 150 -15.16 5.06 -18.14
CA PRO A 150 -16.39 5.51 -17.50
C PRO A 150 -16.02 6.40 -16.30
N VAL A 151 -16.63 7.58 -16.23
CA VAL A 151 -16.35 8.65 -15.24
C VAL A 151 -16.23 8.11 -13.82
N GLN A 152 -17.04 7.10 -13.48
CA GLN A 152 -17.05 6.43 -12.18
C GLN A 152 -15.74 5.71 -11.83
N THR A 153 -15.10 5.03 -12.79
CA THR A 153 -13.81 4.34 -12.54
C THR A 153 -12.66 5.31 -12.37
N ALA A 154 -12.67 6.41 -13.14
CA ALA A 154 -11.67 7.45 -13.02
C ALA A 154 -11.80 8.22 -11.69
N ALA A 155 -13.03 8.48 -11.25
CA ALA A 155 -13.31 9.07 -9.95
C ALA A 155 -12.90 8.17 -8.78
N ALA A 156 -13.20 6.86 -8.86
CA ALA A 156 -12.78 5.90 -7.84
C ALA A 156 -11.24 5.84 -7.73
N ALA A 157 -10.52 5.80 -8.86
CA ALA A 157 -9.07 5.84 -8.88
C ALA A 157 -8.49 7.14 -8.29
N ALA A 158 -9.06 8.29 -8.64
CA ALA A 158 -8.63 9.59 -8.09
C ALA A 158 -8.85 9.66 -6.57
N TYR A 159 -9.98 9.13 -6.09
CA TYR A 159 -10.26 9.06 -4.65
C TYR A 159 -9.31 8.12 -3.92
N THR A 160 -8.98 6.98 -4.53
CA THR A 160 -8.00 6.02 -4.00
C THR A 160 -6.63 6.68 -3.84
N LEU A 161 -6.21 7.49 -4.84
CA LEU A 161 -4.98 8.27 -4.79
C LEU A 161 -4.99 9.29 -3.66
N LEU A 162 -6.08 10.04 -3.51
CA LEU A 162 -6.21 11.05 -2.47
C LEU A 162 -6.10 10.42 -1.08
N LEU A 163 -6.78 9.29 -0.84
CA LEU A 163 -6.69 8.56 0.42
C LEU A 163 -5.28 8.01 0.70
N LEU A 164 -4.61 7.52 -0.34
CA LEU A 164 -3.24 7.02 -0.25
C LEU A 164 -2.25 8.13 0.12
N PHE A 165 -2.36 9.30 -0.51
CA PHE A 165 -1.55 10.46 -0.14
C PHE A 165 -1.89 10.99 1.26
N ALA A 166 -3.17 10.97 1.65
CA ALA A 166 -3.58 11.31 3.03
C ALA A 166 -2.93 10.37 4.06
N ALA A 167 -2.91 9.06 3.79
CA ALA A 167 -2.23 8.08 4.65
C ALA A 167 -0.72 8.38 4.73
N ALA A 168 -0.07 8.68 3.60
CA ALA A 168 1.34 9.00 3.55
C ALA A 168 1.67 10.29 4.34
N GLY A 169 0.86 11.35 4.22
CA GLY A 169 1.04 12.58 4.98
C GLY A 169 0.83 12.41 6.48
N LEU A 170 -0.21 11.66 6.89
CA LEU A 170 -0.42 11.30 8.29
C LEU A 170 0.76 10.50 8.86
N ALA A 171 1.30 9.57 8.07
CA ALA A 171 2.47 8.80 8.45
C ALA A 171 3.73 9.65 8.56
N PHE A 172 3.90 10.64 7.68
CA PHE A 172 5.02 11.57 7.73
C PHE A 172 4.92 12.47 8.97
N GLY A 173 3.74 12.99 9.26
CA GLY A 173 3.47 13.72 10.50
C GLY A 173 3.74 12.86 11.74
N LEU A 174 3.31 11.59 11.72
CA LEU A 174 3.59 10.66 12.82
C LEU A 174 5.09 10.39 12.98
N ALA A 175 5.83 10.25 11.88
CA ALA A 175 7.27 10.05 11.92
C ALA A 175 8.02 11.28 12.44
N LEU A 176 7.55 12.49 12.14
CA LEU A 176 8.13 13.72 12.69
C LEU A 176 7.86 13.85 14.20
N ALA A 177 6.67 13.47 14.66
CA ALA A 177 6.34 13.45 16.09
C ALA A 177 7.05 12.32 16.85
N ALA A 178 7.24 11.17 16.21
CA ALA A 178 7.85 9.98 16.78
C ALA A 178 8.74 9.27 15.73
N PRO A 179 10.05 9.57 15.69
CA PRO A 179 10.99 9.10 14.66
C PRO A 179 11.02 7.58 14.42
N ARG A 180 10.64 6.78 15.43
CA ARG A 180 10.50 5.31 15.32
C ARG A 180 9.48 4.85 14.28
N PHE A 181 8.55 5.73 13.90
CA PHE A 181 7.59 5.48 12.82
C PHE A 181 8.13 5.88 11.45
N GLY A 182 9.39 6.29 11.31
CA GLY A 182 9.99 6.68 10.03
C GLY A 182 9.91 5.61 8.93
N VAL A 183 9.75 4.34 9.32
CA VAL A 183 9.55 3.21 8.40
C VAL A 183 8.16 3.23 7.74
N LEU A 184 7.13 3.71 8.44
CA LEU A 184 5.75 3.79 7.96
C LEU A 184 5.58 4.69 6.71
N PRO A 185 6.01 5.98 6.71
CA PRO A 185 5.88 6.83 5.53
C PRO A 185 6.71 6.29 4.37
N ALA A 186 7.87 5.69 4.61
CA ALA A 186 8.64 5.02 3.56
C ALA A 186 7.84 3.88 2.91
N GLY A 187 7.21 3.03 3.71
CA GLY A 187 6.34 1.96 3.20
C GLY A 187 5.14 2.47 2.39
N LEU A 188 4.46 3.50 2.90
CA LEU A 188 3.32 4.13 2.21
C LEU A 188 3.72 4.87 0.93
N LEU A 189 4.88 5.52 0.88
CA LEU A 189 5.40 6.17 -0.33
C LEU A 189 5.77 5.15 -1.40
N ILE A 190 6.38 4.03 -1.02
CA ILE A 190 6.67 2.92 -1.94
C ILE A 190 5.37 2.33 -2.49
N LEU A 191 4.39 2.11 -1.61
CA LEU A 191 3.06 1.63 -2.01
C LEU A 191 2.36 2.65 -2.93
N ALA A 192 2.47 3.94 -2.63
CA ALA A 192 1.91 5.01 -3.43
C ALA A 192 2.50 5.05 -4.84
N PHE A 193 3.83 4.97 -4.92
CA PHE A 193 4.53 4.90 -6.20
C PHE A 193 4.09 3.66 -6.99
N SER A 194 4.02 2.50 -6.35
CA SER A 194 3.56 1.25 -7.00
C SER A 194 2.14 1.40 -7.57
N ASP A 195 1.19 1.87 -6.78
CA ASP A 195 -0.21 1.97 -7.20
C ASP A 195 -0.43 3.05 -8.25
N LEU A 196 0.31 4.16 -8.17
CA LEU A 196 0.27 5.24 -9.15
C LEU A 196 0.81 4.78 -10.51
N VAL A 197 1.89 3.99 -10.54
CA VAL A 197 2.39 3.35 -11.78
C VAL A 197 1.39 2.34 -12.34
N LEU A 198 0.78 1.50 -11.48
CA LEU A 198 -0.24 0.53 -11.91
C LEU A 198 -1.50 1.21 -12.46
N LEU A 199 -1.95 2.30 -11.84
CA LEU A 199 -3.07 3.10 -12.32
C LEU A 199 -2.75 3.78 -13.65
N PHE A 200 -1.53 4.29 -13.84
CA PHE A 200 -1.10 4.81 -15.13
C PHE A 200 -1.07 3.73 -16.21
N GLU A 201 -0.61 2.52 -15.89
CA GLU A 201 -0.64 1.38 -16.83
C GLU A 201 -2.08 1.01 -17.19
N LEU A 202 -2.99 1.03 -16.21
CA LEU A 202 -4.42 0.80 -16.39
C LEU A 202 -5.04 1.83 -17.36
N ALA A 203 -4.72 3.10 -17.15
CA ALA A 203 -5.20 4.22 -17.96
C ALA A 203 -4.56 4.29 -19.36
N ALA A 204 -3.31 3.81 -19.49
CA ALA A 204 -2.58 3.81 -20.74
C ALA A 204 -2.89 2.59 -21.62
N SER A 205 -3.36 1.49 -21.03
CA SER A 205 -3.69 0.26 -21.76
C SER A 205 -4.98 0.45 -22.58
N PRO A 206 -4.91 0.43 -23.93
CA PRO A 206 -6.09 0.52 -24.77
C PRO A 206 -6.98 -0.75 -24.71
N SER A 207 -6.49 -1.82 -24.09
CA SER A 207 -7.06 -3.17 -24.11
C SER A 207 -7.86 -3.55 -22.85
N PHE A 208 -8.38 -2.58 -22.09
CA PHE A 208 -9.38 -2.89 -21.04
C PHE A 208 -10.73 -3.32 -21.62
N PHE A 209 -10.87 -3.32 -22.94
CA PHE A 209 -11.95 -3.93 -23.70
C PHE A 209 -11.38 -4.93 -24.72
N PRO A 210 -11.81 -6.20 -24.72
CA PRO A 210 -11.60 -7.08 -25.85
C PRO A 210 -12.59 -6.68 -26.94
N HIS A 211 -12.12 -5.93 -27.93
CA HIS A 211 -12.66 -6.05 -29.27
C HIS A 211 -11.53 -6.50 -30.19
N VAL A 212 -11.85 -7.57 -30.92
CA VAL A 212 -11.05 -8.20 -31.97
C VAL A 212 -10.46 -7.13 -32.89
N GLY A 213 -9.13 -7.11 -33.05
CA GLY A 213 -8.45 -6.22 -34.00
C GLY A 213 -6.93 -6.41 -33.97
N PRO A 214 -6.26 -6.61 -35.12
CA PRO A 214 -4.97 -7.28 -35.18
C PRO A 214 -3.81 -6.41 -34.68
N SER A 215 -2.78 -7.10 -34.21
CA SER A 215 -1.42 -6.63 -33.97
C SER A 215 -0.96 -5.58 -35.00
N GLY A 216 -0.95 -4.32 -34.56
CA GLY A 216 -0.45 -3.17 -35.32
C GLY A 216 0.37 -2.27 -34.40
N ALA A 217 1.61 -2.04 -34.81
CA ALA A 217 2.68 -1.36 -34.10
C ALA A 217 2.32 -0.01 -33.45
N GLY A 218 2.80 0.18 -32.21
CA GLY A 218 2.89 1.47 -31.53
C GLY A 218 4.17 1.54 -30.71
N ALA A 219 5.26 1.95 -31.34
CA ALA A 219 6.63 2.02 -30.81
C ALA A 219 6.85 3.17 -29.79
N GLY A 220 5.99 3.29 -28.77
CA GLY A 220 5.99 4.45 -27.86
C GLY A 220 6.30 4.20 -26.38
N SER A 221 6.48 2.96 -25.91
CA SER A 221 6.48 2.68 -24.46
C SER A 221 7.54 1.70 -23.99
N ARG A 222 8.82 1.91 -24.32
CA ARG A 222 9.91 1.06 -23.75
C ARG A 222 10.16 1.30 -22.25
N LEU A 223 9.80 2.47 -21.70
CA LEU A 223 10.00 2.81 -20.28
C LEU A 223 8.92 2.23 -19.35
N LEU A 224 7.66 2.20 -19.79
CA LEU A 224 6.51 1.72 -19.00
C LEU A 224 6.58 0.24 -18.56
N PRO A 225 7.05 -0.73 -19.35
CA PRO A 225 7.11 -2.13 -18.91
C PRO A 225 8.19 -2.34 -17.84
N SER A 226 9.25 -1.52 -17.82
CA SER A 226 10.27 -1.56 -16.77
C SER A 226 9.69 -1.03 -15.44
N LEU A 227 8.99 0.11 -15.50
CA LEU A 227 8.34 0.71 -14.33
C LEU A 227 7.22 -0.16 -13.76
N SER A 228 6.41 -0.80 -14.59
CA SER A 228 5.38 -1.74 -14.13
C SER A 228 5.98 -2.94 -13.37
N ASN A 229 7.08 -3.50 -13.89
CA ASN A 229 7.78 -4.58 -13.20
C ASN A 229 8.39 -4.10 -11.88
N ALA A 230 8.95 -2.88 -11.84
CA ALA A 230 9.47 -2.29 -10.61
C ALA A 230 8.35 -2.03 -9.59
N ALA A 231 7.22 -1.46 -10.00
CA ALA A 231 6.06 -1.22 -9.13
C ALA A 231 5.56 -2.51 -8.47
N ARG A 232 5.37 -3.58 -9.25
CA ARG A 232 4.96 -4.89 -8.74
C ARG A 232 5.97 -5.52 -7.78
N LEU A 233 7.26 -5.23 -7.96
CA LEU A 233 8.33 -5.69 -7.07
C LEU A 233 8.45 -4.88 -5.80
N LEU A 234 8.12 -3.59 -5.86
CA LEU A 234 8.21 -2.65 -4.74
C LEU A 234 7.00 -2.75 -3.81
N ARG A 235 5.88 -3.30 -4.28
CA ARG A 235 4.67 -3.47 -3.46
C ARG A 235 4.88 -4.34 -2.21
N PRO A 236 5.46 -5.57 -2.29
CA PRO A 236 5.73 -6.37 -1.09
C PRO A 236 6.64 -5.71 -0.07
N PRO A 237 7.80 -5.10 -0.42
CA PRO A 237 8.61 -4.40 0.57
C PRO A 237 7.91 -3.18 1.15
N GLY A 238 7.12 -2.43 0.36
CA GLY A 238 6.30 -1.33 0.89
C GLY A 238 5.32 -1.81 1.97
N GLN A 239 4.63 -2.94 1.73
CA GLN A 239 3.77 -3.58 2.73
C GLN A 239 4.55 -4.08 3.95
N ALA A 240 5.74 -4.66 3.76
CA ALA A 240 6.58 -5.12 4.87
C ALA A 240 7.00 -3.98 5.79
N LEU A 241 7.35 -2.80 5.25
CA LEU A 241 7.66 -1.62 6.04
C LEU A 241 6.44 -1.10 6.83
N ILE A 242 5.24 -1.16 6.23
CA ILE A 242 3.99 -0.84 6.93
C ILE A 242 3.71 -1.86 8.05
N VAL A 243 3.98 -3.14 7.84
CA VAL A 243 3.83 -4.15 8.91
C VAL A 243 4.85 -3.94 10.02
N ALA A 244 6.09 -3.59 9.69
CA ALA A 244 7.15 -3.30 10.65
C ALA A 244 6.80 -2.15 11.60
N SER A 245 5.98 -1.18 11.16
CA SER A 245 5.52 -0.10 12.03
C SER A 245 4.64 -0.56 13.19
N ILE A 246 4.00 -1.73 13.09
CA ILE A 246 3.27 -2.35 14.20
C ILE A 246 4.23 -2.69 15.36
N TRP A 247 5.42 -3.21 15.03
CA TRP A 247 6.46 -3.47 16.04
C TRP A 247 6.99 -2.17 16.65
N SER A 248 7.15 -1.11 15.85
CA SER A 248 7.47 0.23 16.39
C SER A 248 6.42 0.73 17.38
N ALA A 249 5.13 0.43 17.15
CA ALA A 249 4.04 0.78 18.07
C ALA A 249 4.03 -0.08 19.34
N LEU A 250 4.40 -1.35 19.25
CA LEU A 250 4.48 -2.27 20.39
C LEU A 250 5.62 -1.92 21.37
N GLN A 251 6.70 -1.31 20.90
CA GLN A 251 7.87 -1.01 21.73
C GLN A 251 7.66 0.12 22.74
N ASN A 252 6.80 1.09 22.46
CA ASN A 252 6.46 2.16 23.41
C ASN A 252 5.11 2.81 23.05
N PRO A 253 4.05 2.66 23.84
CA PRO A 253 2.80 3.39 23.60
C PRO A 253 3.01 4.90 23.81
N ILE A 254 2.43 5.75 22.94
CA ILE A 254 2.60 7.22 23.00
C ILE A 254 2.18 7.80 24.37
N SER A 255 1.23 7.15 25.04
CA SER A 255 0.75 7.52 26.37
C SER A 255 1.84 7.57 27.44
N SER A 256 2.96 6.85 27.30
CA SER A 256 4.07 6.94 28.26
C SER A 256 4.92 8.21 28.09
N GLN A 257 4.94 8.82 26.90
CA GLN A 257 5.75 10.01 26.62
C GLN A 257 5.09 11.31 27.02
N LEU A 258 3.75 11.38 27.02
CA LEU A 258 3.01 12.56 27.47
C LEU A 258 3.03 12.76 28.99
N SER A 259 3.47 11.76 29.77
CA SER A 259 3.59 11.87 31.24
C SER A 259 4.84 12.62 31.72
N VAL A 260 5.78 12.95 30.82
CA VAL A 260 7.08 13.54 31.18
C VAL A 260 7.10 15.06 31.02
N PHE A 261 6.06 15.66 30.43
CA PHE A 261 5.90 17.11 30.44
C PHE A 261 4.94 17.50 31.57
N PRO A 262 5.45 17.94 32.75
CA PRO A 262 4.61 18.62 33.71
C PRO A 262 4.10 19.91 33.07
N SER A 263 2.78 20.10 33.17
CA SER A 263 2.06 21.34 32.87
C SER A 263 2.66 22.54 33.57
#